data_AF-A0A7G9NVX6-F1
#
_entry.id   AF-A0A7G9NVX6-F1
#
_cell.length_a   1.000
_cell.length_b   1.000
_cell.length_c   1.000
_cell.angle_alpha   90.00
_cell.angle_beta   90.00
_cell.angle_gamma   90.00
#
_symmetry.space_group_name_H-M   'P 1'
#
loop_
_entity.id
_entity.type
_entity.pdbx_description
1 polymer ?
#
loop_
_entity_poly.entity_id
_entity_poly.type
_entity_poly.pdbx_seq_one_letter_code
_entity_poly.pdbx_strand_id
1 'polypeptide(L)'
;MQTYDLRFGDVLIQMPWWWLDGLLIWLGLMGLILFFFGRRMVRPMFAVVGLVGGALFGLAAAKTFFAEWPAVAFVIIGAVVGAALGFALFRLGMGLLLGTLLAVAAPVGLLIAQGQTGPAIEEPIVQTYHTVAEAIVETVQADADSNDAALKLKSLSEPLQEGADGVRAAASEWWGAMEVSARVTLVSLCGAAGILGLVLGLIFPSFGAAITTAMVGVLMMIGGIGRLTETHLSMDIMPGTARGMVVTVVAATIIGALIQWTIFRPRTDK
;
A
#
# COMPACT_ATOMS: atom_id res chain seq x y z
N MET A 1 -33.85 -19.84 26.50
CA MET A 1 -32.82 -19.80 25.44
C MET A 1 -32.55 -18.33 25.19
N GLN A 2 -31.52 -17.76 25.84
CA GLN A 2 -31.17 -16.33 25.68
C GLN A 2 -30.32 -16.20 24.42
N THR A 3 -30.84 -15.51 23.41
CA THR A 3 -30.07 -15.07 22.25
C THR A 3 -29.23 -13.87 22.68
N TYR A 4 -27.93 -14.08 22.82
CA TYR A 4 -26.96 -12.99 22.99
C TYR A 4 -26.85 -12.25 21.66
N ASP A 5 -27.54 -11.13 21.58
CA ASP A 5 -27.45 -10.16 20.50
C ASP A 5 -26.13 -9.38 20.69
N LEU A 6 -25.01 -10.00 20.29
CA LEU A 6 -23.69 -9.37 20.31
C LEU A 6 -23.62 -8.33 19.20
N ARG A 7 -24.03 -7.11 19.52
CA ARG A 7 -23.95 -5.94 18.64
C ARG A 7 -22.47 -5.61 18.38
N PHE A 8 -22.10 -5.55 17.10
CA PHE A 8 -20.72 -5.31 16.65
C PHE A 8 -20.14 -3.98 17.20
N GLY A 9 -21.00 -3.01 17.51
CA GLY A 9 -20.63 -1.71 18.10
C GLY A 9 -20.09 -1.80 19.54
N ASP A 10 -20.64 -2.69 20.38
CA ASP A 10 -20.17 -2.87 21.77
C ASP A 10 -18.78 -3.51 21.82
N VAL A 11 -18.42 -4.31 20.80
CA VAL A 11 -17.10 -4.95 20.68
C VAL A 11 -16.01 -3.93 20.40
N LEU A 12 -16.28 -2.86 19.63
CA LEU A 12 -15.28 -1.86 19.24
C LEU A 12 -15.01 -0.81 20.34
N ILE A 13 -15.97 -0.51 21.22
CA ILE A 13 -15.76 0.38 22.38
C ILE A 13 -15.10 -0.37 23.53
N GLN A 14 -15.47 -1.64 23.71
CA GLN A 14 -14.76 -2.51 24.64
C GLN A 14 -13.46 -3.04 24.07
N MET A 15 -13.09 -2.75 22.80
CA MET A 15 -11.80 -3.17 22.27
C MET A 15 -10.74 -2.50 23.14
N PRO A 16 -10.15 -3.26 24.05
CA PRO A 16 -9.21 -2.70 24.99
C PRO A 16 -8.01 -2.20 24.19
N TRP A 17 -7.39 -1.13 24.66
CA TRP A 17 -6.22 -0.47 24.07
C TRP A 17 -5.14 -1.43 23.52
N TRP A 18 -5.01 -2.64 24.09
CA TRP A 18 -4.17 -3.71 23.56
C TRP A 18 -4.52 -4.22 22.14
N TRP A 19 -5.72 -3.95 21.61
CA TRP A 19 -6.08 -4.26 20.21
C TRP A 19 -5.39 -3.33 19.22
N LEU A 20 -5.33 -2.03 19.51
CA LEU A 20 -4.58 -1.07 18.68
C LEU A 20 -3.10 -1.38 18.72
N ASP A 21 -2.56 -1.67 19.91
CA ASP A 21 -1.19 -2.17 20.05
C ASP A 21 -1.00 -3.47 19.26
N GLY A 22 -1.96 -4.39 19.35
CA GLY A 22 -1.97 -5.63 18.58
C GLY A 22 -1.93 -5.40 17.06
N LEU A 23 -2.67 -4.41 16.56
CA LEU A 23 -2.69 -4.02 15.15
C LEU A 23 -1.37 -3.37 14.72
N LEU A 24 -0.78 -2.51 15.55
CA LEU A 24 0.54 -1.91 15.29
C LEU A 24 1.65 -2.96 15.33
N ILE A 25 1.59 -3.91 16.27
CA ILE A 25 2.50 -5.05 16.35
C ILE A 25 2.35 -5.89 15.09
N TRP A 26 1.11 -6.22 14.70
CA TRP A 26 0.83 -6.96 13.47
C TRP A 26 1.36 -6.25 12.23
N LEU A 27 1.14 -4.93 12.13
CA LEU A 27 1.66 -4.10 11.04
C LEU A 27 3.18 -4.15 10.98
N GLY A 28 3.85 -4.02 12.13
CA GLY A 28 5.30 -4.12 12.25
C GLY A 28 5.83 -5.51 11.86
N LEU A 29 5.15 -6.58 12.31
CA LEU A 29 5.49 -7.96 11.98
C LEU A 29 5.29 -8.25 10.48
N MET A 30 4.18 -7.80 9.89
CA MET A 30 3.96 -7.91 8.45
C MET A 30 5.01 -7.11 7.67
N GLY A 31 5.37 -5.93 8.17
CA GLY A 31 6.46 -5.13 7.62
C GLY A 31 7.80 -5.90 7.63
N LEU A 32 8.10 -6.57 8.73
CA LEU A 32 9.29 -7.40 8.89
C LEU A 32 9.28 -8.62 7.95
N ILE A 33 8.13 -9.30 7.83
CA ILE A 33 7.97 -10.44 6.91
C ILE A 33 8.16 -9.99 5.46
N LEU A 34 7.54 -8.87 5.06
CA LEU A 34 7.73 -8.31 3.72
C LEU A 34 9.18 -7.89 3.49
N PHE A 35 9.83 -7.33 4.50
CA PHE A 35 11.24 -6.93 4.45
C PHE A 35 12.18 -8.10 4.18
N PHE A 36 11.95 -9.28 4.79
CA PHE A 36 12.82 -10.44 4.59
C PHE A 36 12.37 -11.39 3.47
N PHE A 37 11.06 -11.56 3.25
CA PHE A 37 10.50 -12.61 2.40
C PHE A 37 9.64 -12.10 1.24
N GLY A 38 9.45 -10.78 1.12
CA GLY A 38 8.51 -10.18 0.16
C GLY A 38 8.67 -10.68 -1.27
N ARG A 39 9.91 -10.68 -1.81
CA ARG A 39 10.20 -11.20 -3.16
C ARG A 39 9.71 -12.63 -3.40
N ARG A 40 9.77 -13.51 -2.39
CA ARG A 40 9.39 -14.93 -2.52
C ARG A 40 7.88 -15.12 -2.48
N MET A 41 7.15 -14.24 -1.79
CA MET A 41 5.69 -14.34 -1.65
C MET A 41 4.95 -13.77 -2.87
N VAL A 42 5.47 -12.70 -3.48
CA VAL A 42 4.74 -12.00 -4.57
C VAL A 42 4.53 -12.92 -5.79
N ARG A 43 5.57 -13.60 -6.27
CA ARG A 43 5.48 -14.45 -7.47
C ARG A 43 4.43 -15.57 -7.38
N PRO A 44 4.41 -16.42 -6.32
CA PRO A 44 3.37 -17.44 -6.20
C PRO A 44 1.98 -16.83 -5.99
N MET A 45 1.84 -15.67 -5.32
CA MET A 45 0.54 -15.01 -5.19
C MET A 45 -0.05 -14.65 -6.56
N PHE A 46 0.73 -14.08 -7.48
CA PHE A 46 0.27 -13.80 -8.85
C PHE A 46 -0.11 -15.09 -9.60
N ALA A 47 0.63 -16.18 -9.40
CA ALA A 47 0.29 -17.47 -10.01
C ALA A 47 -1.01 -18.05 -9.45
N VAL A 48 -1.24 -17.97 -8.13
CA VAL A 48 -2.49 -18.44 -7.49
C VAL A 48 -3.67 -17.59 -7.93
N VAL A 49 -3.53 -16.25 -7.95
CA VAL A 49 -4.59 -15.35 -8.44
C VAL A 49 -4.91 -15.64 -9.90
N GLY A 50 -3.89 -15.82 -10.73
CA GLY A 50 -4.06 -16.21 -12.13
C GLY A 50 -4.74 -17.57 -12.28
N LEU A 51 -4.35 -18.55 -11.47
CA LEU A 51 -4.94 -19.90 -11.45
C LEU A 51 -6.42 -19.85 -11.09
N VAL A 52 -6.77 -19.17 -9.99
CA VAL A 52 -8.16 -19.04 -9.52
C VAL A 52 -9.00 -18.27 -10.54
N GLY A 53 -8.50 -17.13 -11.03
CA GLY A 53 -9.21 -16.33 -12.05
C GLY A 53 -9.40 -17.11 -13.35
N GLY A 54 -8.37 -17.83 -13.80
CA GLY A 54 -8.44 -18.68 -14.98
C GLY A 54 -9.39 -19.87 -14.82
N ALA A 55 -9.43 -20.51 -13.66
CA ALA A 55 -10.36 -21.59 -13.34
C ALA A 55 -11.82 -21.11 -13.39
N LEU A 56 -12.11 -19.95 -12.79
CA LEU A 56 -13.43 -19.33 -12.82
C LEU A 56 -13.83 -18.93 -14.24
N PHE A 57 -12.90 -18.36 -15.02
CA PHE A 57 -13.14 -18.03 -16.42
C PHE A 57 -13.41 -19.28 -17.26
N GLY A 58 -12.64 -20.36 -17.08
CA GLY A 58 -12.86 -21.65 -17.73
C GLY A 58 -14.23 -22.23 -17.40
N LEU A 59 -14.66 -22.15 -16.13
CA LEU A 59 -16.00 -22.58 -15.72
C LEU A 59 -17.10 -21.77 -16.41
N ALA A 60 -16.94 -20.45 -16.53
CA ALA A 60 -17.88 -19.60 -17.24
C ALA A 60 -17.92 -19.93 -18.74
N ALA A 61 -16.76 -20.14 -19.37
CA ALA A 61 -16.65 -20.48 -20.79
C ALA A 61 -17.29 -21.84 -21.12
N ALA A 62 -17.15 -22.83 -20.23
CA ALA A 62 -17.77 -24.16 -20.39
C ALA A 62 -19.29 -24.06 -20.52
N LYS A 63 -19.93 -23.16 -19.75
CA LYS A 63 -21.37 -22.96 -19.80
C LYS A 63 -21.86 -22.29 -21.08
N THR A 64 -21.01 -21.49 -21.73
CA THR A 64 -21.41 -20.65 -22.87
C THR A 64 -21.13 -21.30 -24.22
N PHE A 65 -19.98 -21.95 -24.39
CA PHE A 65 -19.48 -22.30 -25.73
C PHE A 65 -19.50 -23.79 -26.06
N PHE A 66 -19.47 -24.70 -25.08
CA PHE A 66 -19.21 -26.12 -25.34
C PHE A 66 -20.00 -27.04 -24.41
N ALA A 67 -21.26 -27.28 -24.74
CA ALA A 67 -22.14 -28.16 -23.97
C ALA A 67 -21.67 -29.63 -23.94
N GLU A 68 -20.89 -30.07 -24.92
CA GLU A 68 -20.49 -31.47 -25.09
C GLU A 68 -19.21 -31.87 -24.35
N TRP A 69 -18.40 -30.90 -23.93
CA TRP A 69 -17.12 -31.16 -23.25
C TRP A 69 -17.29 -31.13 -21.72
N PRO A 70 -16.57 -31.99 -20.96
CA PRO A 70 -16.69 -31.99 -19.51
C PRO A 70 -16.20 -30.66 -18.94
N ALA A 71 -17.03 -30.01 -18.11
CA ALA A 71 -16.72 -28.71 -17.51
C ALA A 71 -15.37 -28.70 -16.76
N VAL A 72 -14.98 -29.84 -16.17
CA VAL A 72 -13.69 -30.03 -15.50
C VAL A 72 -12.51 -29.75 -16.45
N ALA A 73 -12.59 -30.14 -17.72
CA ALA A 73 -11.52 -29.89 -18.68
C ALA A 73 -11.30 -28.39 -18.92
N PHE A 74 -12.37 -27.61 -19.07
CA PHE A 74 -12.27 -26.15 -19.21
C PHE A 74 -11.73 -25.47 -17.95
N VAL A 75 -12.13 -25.95 -16.76
CA VAL A 75 -11.60 -25.43 -15.50
C VAL A 75 -10.09 -25.66 -15.42
N ILE A 76 -9.60 -26.86 -15.77
CA ILE A 76 -8.17 -27.18 -15.77
C ILE A 76 -7.42 -26.33 -16.80
N ILE A 77 -7.91 -26.28 -18.05
CA ILE A 77 -7.29 -25.48 -19.12
C ILE A 77 -7.25 -24.01 -18.72
N GLY A 78 -8.37 -23.47 -18.23
CA GLY A 78 -8.48 -22.10 -17.75
C GLY A 78 -7.51 -21.82 -16.60
N ALA A 79 -7.40 -22.72 -15.63
CA ALA A 79 -6.48 -22.59 -14.50
C ALA A 79 -5.01 -22.54 -14.95
N VAL A 80 -4.61 -23.42 -15.88
CA VAL A 80 -3.24 -23.47 -16.42
C VAL A 80 -2.92 -22.20 -17.22
N VAL A 81 -3.81 -21.81 -18.14
CA VAL A 81 -3.66 -20.58 -18.94
C VAL A 81 -3.63 -19.35 -18.03
N GLY A 82 -4.52 -19.30 -17.04
CA GLY A 82 -4.59 -18.23 -16.06
C GLY A 82 -3.32 -18.12 -15.21
N ALA A 83 -2.76 -19.24 -14.74
CA ALA A 83 -1.49 -19.25 -14.00
C ALA A 83 -0.33 -18.74 -14.87
N ALA A 84 -0.26 -19.14 -16.14
CA ALA A 84 0.74 -18.67 -17.09
C ALA A 84 0.61 -17.16 -17.37
N LEU A 85 -0.63 -16.67 -17.57
CA LEU A 85 -0.93 -15.25 -17.72
C LEU A 85 -0.62 -14.47 -16.46
N GLY A 86 -0.96 -14.99 -15.28
CA GLY A 86 -0.60 -14.39 -13.99
C GLY A 86 0.91 -14.24 -13.83
N PHE A 87 1.68 -15.22 -14.31
CA PHE A 87 3.14 -15.12 -14.33
C PHE A 87 3.66 -14.06 -15.31
N ALA A 88 3.04 -13.89 -16.47
CA ALA A 88 3.37 -12.81 -17.41
C ALA A 88 2.99 -11.43 -16.83
N LEU A 89 1.80 -11.32 -16.23
CA LEU A 89 1.30 -10.11 -15.57
C LEU A 89 2.15 -9.71 -14.38
N PHE A 90 2.76 -10.65 -13.66
CA PHE A 90 3.72 -10.34 -12.59
C PHE A 90 4.85 -9.44 -13.11
N ARG A 91 5.39 -9.73 -14.30
CA ARG A 91 6.47 -8.92 -14.90
C ARG A 91 6.00 -7.49 -15.20
N LEU A 92 4.83 -7.35 -15.81
CA LEU A 92 4.22 -6.05 -16.11
C LEU A 92 3.91 -5.28 -14.83
N GLY A 93 3.24 -5.93 -13.87
CA GLY A 93 2.87 -5.35 -12.59
C GLY A 93 4.09 -4.88 -11.80
N MET A 94 5.18 -5.65 -11.80
CA MET A 94 6.41 -5.24 -11.13
C MET A 94 7.09 -4.06 -11.82
N GLY A 95 7.07 -4.00 -13.15
CA GLY A 95 7.47 -2.83 -13.92
C GLY A 95 6.68 -1.58 -13.52
N LEU A 96 5.35 -1.67 -13.57
CA LEU A 96 4.46 -0.56 -13.22
C LEU A 96 4.67 -0.10 -11.77
N LEU A 97 4.70 -1.03 -10.82
CA LEU A 97 4.89 -0.70 -9.40
C LEU A 97 6.23 -0.03 -9.16
N LEU A 98 7.34 -0.55 -9.71
CA LEU A 98 8.66 0.07 -9.53
C LEU A 98 8.74 1.42 -10.25
N GLY A 99 8.13 1.55 -11.44
CA GLY A 99 8.01 2.81 -12.16
C GLY A 99 7.27 3.86 -11.35
N THR A 100 6.06 3.56 -10.85
CA THR A 100 5.30 4.46 -9.98
C THR A 100 6.07 4.79 -8.71
N LEU A 101 6.73 3.80 -8.11
CA LEU A 101 7.54 4.00 -6.91
C LEU A 101 8.62 5.06 -7.13
N LEU A 102 9.43 4.90 -8.19
CA LEU A 102 10.52 5.84 -8.49
C LEU A 102 9.99 7.19 -8.98
N ALA A 103 8.90 7.20 -9.74
CA ALA A 103 8.23 8.42 -10.19
C ALA A 103 7.78 9.30 -9.02
N VAL A 104 7.39 8.71 -7.89
CA VAL A 104 7.01 9.44 -6.67
C VAL A 104 8.22 9.69 -5.77
N ALA A 105 9.04 8.67 -5.50
CA ALA A 105 10.14 8.78 -4.55
C ALA A 105 11.24 9.75 -5.00
N ALA A 106 11.55 9.81 -6.30
CA ALA A 106 12.59 10.69 -6.83
C ALA A 106 12.28 12.20 -6.63
N PRO A 107 11.12 12.73 -7.06
CA PRO A 107 10.80 14.14 -6.82
C PRO A 107 10.63 14.45 -5.33
N VAL A 108 10.03 13.55 -4.54
CA VAL A 108 9.91 13.73 -3.08
C VAL A 108 11.30 13.84 -2.43
N GLY A 109 12.22 12.94 -2.80
CA GLY A 109 13.60 12.98 -2.31
C GLY A 109 14.32 14.27 -2.71
N LEU A 110 14.11 14.75 -3.94
CA LEU A 110 14.69 16.02 -4.41
C LEU A 110 14.18 17.22 -3.62
N LEU A 111 12.86 17.32 -3.41
CA LEU A 111 12.24 18.41 -2.63
C LEU A 111 12.80 18.46 -1.21
N ILE A 112 12.88 17.30 -0.56
CA ILE A 112 13.41 17.17 0.81
C ILE A 112 14.91 17.51 0.85
N ALA A 113 15.68 17.09 -0.15
CA ALA A 113 17.10 17.45 -0.28
C ALA A 113 17.30 18.97 -0.47
N GLN A 114 16.41 19.63 -1.21
CA GLN A 114 16.42 21.09 -1.39
C GLN A 114 15.88 21.84 -0.17
N GLY A 115 15.32 21.15 0.82
CA GLY A 115 14.70 21.77 1.99
C GLY A 115 13.35 22.42 1.68
N GLN A 116 12.76 22.11 0.53
CA GLN A 116 11.39 22.50 0.23
C GLN A 116 10.47 21.56 0.99
N THR A 117 9.76 22.10 1.98
CA THR A 117 8.66 21.40 2.63
C THR A 117 7.47 21.34 1.67
N GLY A 118 6.68 20.27 1.74
CA GLY A 118 5.44 20.14 0.96
C GLY A 118 4.45 21.28 1.27
N PRO A 119 3.27 21.30 0.62
CA PRO A 119 2.24 22.27 0.95
C PRO A 119 1.98 22.26 2.46
N ALA A 120 1.97 23.44 3.07
CA ALA A 120 1.54 23.57 4.46
C ALA A 120 0.05 23.21 4.49
N ILE A 121 -0.27 22.03 5.01
CA ILE A 121 -1.65 21.64 5.23
C ILE A 121 -2.10 22.43 6.46
N GLU A 122 -3.02 23.38 6.25
CA GLU A 122 -3.53 24.21 7.32
C GLU A 122 -4.21 23.34 8.41
N GLU A 123 -4.10 23.77 9.67
CA GLU A 123 -4.72 23.07 10.81
C GLU A 123 -6.22 22.75 10.62
N PRO A 124 -7.05 23.62 10.00
CA PRO A 124 -8.46 23.31 9.77
C PRO A 124 -8.67 22.04 8.95
N ILE A 125 -7.82 21.77 7.95
CA ILE A 125 -7.92 20.55 7.13
C ILE A 125 -7.60 19.32 7.98
N VAL A 126 -6.58 19.40 8.83
CA VAL A 126 -6.20 18.32 9.75
C VAL A 126 -7.33 18.07 10.77
N GLN A 127 -7.94 19.13 11.29
CA GLN A 127 -9.10 19.03 12.17
C GLN A 127 -10.30 18.38 11.47
N THR A 128 -10.58 18.70 10.21
CA THR A 128 -11.65 18.02 9.44
C THR A 128 -11.42 16.51 9.38
N TYR A 129 -10.20 16.05 9.14
CA TYR A 129 -9.89 14.61 9.16
C TYR A 129 -10.05 13.99 10.55
N HIS A 130 -9.68 14.69 11.62
CA HIS A 130 -9.92 14.24 12.98
C HIS A 130 -11.41 14.11 13.29
N THR A 131 -12.20 15.16 13.00
CA THR A 131 -13.65 15.17 13.21
C THR A 131 -14.35 14.08 12.41
N VAL A 132 -13.94 13.88 11.15
CA VAL A 132 -14.50 12.79 10.33
C VAL A 132 -14.10 11.43 10.89
N ALA A 133 -12.84 11.23 11.30
CA ALA A 133 -12.41 9.97 11.89
C ALA A 133 -13.20 9.66 13.17
N GLU A 134 -13.39 10.65 14.04
CA GLU A 134 -14.21 10.54 15.25
C GLU A 134 -15.68 10.22 14.91
N ALA A 135 -16.25 10.90 13.93
CA ALA A 135 -17.63 10.66 13.50
C ALA A 135 -17.83 9.31 12.81
N ILE A 136 -16.83 8.80 12.06
CA ILE A 136 -16.84 7.43 11.53
C ILE A 136 -16.85 6.44 12.69
N VAL A 137 -15.99 6.65 13.69
CA VAL A 137 -15.94 5.80 14.88
C VAL A 137 -17.29 5.83 15.61
N GLU A 138 -17.88 7.01 15.84
CA GLU A 138 -19.21 7.15 16.45
C GLU A 138 -20.30 6.47 15.62
N THR A 139 -20.27 6.60 14.29
CA THR A 139 -21.27 6.02 13.40
C THR A 139 -21.17 4.49 13.34
N VAL A 140 -19.95 3.95 13.34
CA VAL A 140 -19.70 2.50 13.43
C VAL A 140 -20.13 1.95 14.79
N GLN A 141 -20.07 2.78 15.85
CA GLN A 141 -20.54 2.42 17.20
C GLN A 141 -22.07 2.46 17.34
N ALA A 142 -22.74 3.41 16.70
CA ALA A 142 -24.18 3.69 16.85
C ALA A 142 -25.12 2.74 16.10
N ASP A 143 -24.69 1.50 15.83
CA ASP A 143 -25.41 0.45 15.09
C ASP A 143 -25.31 0.58 13.55
N ALA A 144 -24.37 -0.18 12.96
CA ALA A 144 -24.02 -0.14 11.53
C ALA A 144 -25.15 -0.62 10.61
N ASP A 145 -26.10 -1.40 11.14
CA ASP A 145 -27.27 -1.89 10.39
C ASP A 145 -28.44 -0.90 10.42
N SER A 146 -28.32 0.21 11.16
CA SER A 146 -29.33 1.26 11.18
C SER A 146 -29.29 2.08 9.88
N ASN A 147 -30.47 2.38 9.32
CA ASN A 147 -30.58 3.35 8.21
C ASN A 147 -29.95 4.72 8.58
N ASP A 148 -29.88 5.04 9.88
CA ASP A 148 -29.25 6.24 10.41
C ASP A 148 -27.73 6.24 10.25
N ALA A 149 -27.06 5.08 10.37
CA ALA A 149 -25.63 4.96 10.14
C ALA A 149 -25.26 5.22 8.67
N ALA A 150 -26.07 4.72 7.73
CA ALA A 150 -25.88 5.01 6.31
C ALA A 150 -26.07 6.51 6.00
N LEU A 151 -27.04 7.16 6.65
CA LEU A 151 -27.27 8.60 6.53
C LEU A 151 -26.11 9.41 7.15
N LYS A 152 -25.61 9.01 8.32
CA LYS A 152 -24.44 9.62 8.96
C LYS A 152 -23.19 9.47 8.10
N LEU A 153 -22.86 8.27 7.60
CA LEU A 153 -21.72 8.07 6.70
C LEU A 153 -21.85 8.89 5.41
N LYS A 154 -23.06 9.04 4.88
CA LYS A 154 -23.31 9.91 3.74
C LYS A 154 -23.08 11.38 4.09
N SER A 155 -23.45 11.83 5.29
CA SER A 155 -23.17 13.19 5.76
C SER A 155 -21.67 13.46 5.93
N LEU A 156 -20.85 12.42 6.17
CA LEU A 156 -19.39 12.55 6.24
C LEU A 156 -18.72 12.69 4.86
N SER A 157 -19.44 12.39 3.78
CA SER A 157 -18.89 12.54 2.43
C SER A 157 -18.59 14.00 2.08
N GLU A 158 -19.37 14.94 2.60
CA GLU A 158 -19.20 16.38 2.34
C GLU A 158 -17.95 16.95 3.06
N PRO A 159 -17.75 16.76 4.38
CA PRO A 159 -16.50 17.13 5.04
C PRO A 159 -15.25 16.44 4.45
N LEU A 160 -15.36 15.19 4.01
CA LEU A 160 -14.26 14.49 3.34
C LEU A 160 -13.93 15.12 1.98
N GLN A 161 -14.95 15.51 1.21
CA GLN A 161 -14.77 16.22 -0.05
C GLN A 161 -14.17 17.60 0.18
N GLU A 162 -14.66 18.35 1.16
CA GLU A 162 -14.09 19.65 1.55
C GLU A 162 -12.62 19.53 1.98
N GLY A 163 -12.30 18.52 2.81
CA GLY A 163 -10.92 18.24 3.22
C GLY A 163 -10.03 17.85 2.04
N ALA A 164 -10.54 17.03 1.10
CA ALA A 164 -9.81 16.65 -0.11
C ALA A 164 -9.59 17.85 -1.05
N ASP A 165 -10.60 18.69 -1.22
CA ASP A 165 -10.53 19.92 -2.02
C ASP A 165 -9.59 20.93 -1.39
N GLY A 166 -9.54 21.04 -0.05
CA GLY A 166 -8.57 21.84 0.69
C GLY A 166 -7.13 21.38 0.45
N VAL A 167 -6.86 20.07 0.55
CA VAL A 167 -5.52 19.51 0.23
C VAL A 167 -5.16 19.77 -1.23
N ARG A 168 -6.12 19.64 -2.15
CA ARG A 168 -5.91 19.90 -3.57
C ARG A 168 -5.61 21.38 -3.83
N ALA A 169 -6.33 22.29 -3.19
CA ALA A 169 -6.11 23.73 -3.29
C ALA A 169 -4.70 24.11 -2.78
N ALA A 170 -4.34 23.62 -1.58
CA ALA A 170 -3.01 23.84 -1.00
C ALA A 170 -1.88 23.28 -1.89
N ALA A 171 -2.08 22.08 -2.44
CA ALA A 171 -1.12 21.50 -3.39
C ALA A 171 -1.01 22.30 -4.69
N SER A 172 -2.14 22.80 -5.21
CA SER A 172 -2.17 23.63 -6.42
C SER A 172 -1.50 24.99 -6.21
N GLU A 173 -1.74 25.62 -5.06
CA GLU A 173 -1.11 26.89 -4.68
C GLU A 173 0.39 26.71 -4.50
N TRP A 174 0.81 25.70 -3.75
CA TRP A 174 2.22 25.35 -3.56
C TRP A 174 2.91 25.08 -4.91
N TRP A 175 2.27 24.32 -5.81
CA TRP A 175 2.77 24.10 -7.17
C TRP A 175 2.83 25.40 -7.99
N GLY A 176 1.83 26.28 -7.85
CA GLY A 176 1.79 27.57 -8.52
C GLY A 176 2.91 28.52 -8.07
N ALA A 177 3.24 28.49 -6.77
CA ALA A 177 4.27 29.31 -6.15
C ALA A 177 5.70 28.85 -6.49
N MET A 178 5.89 27.62 -6.97
CA MET A 178 7.20 27.13 -7.41
C MET A 178 7.72 27.87 -8.64
N GLU A 179 9.03 28.08 -8.66
CA GLU A 179 9.74 28.53 -9.85
C GLU A 179 9.46 27.57 -11.03
N VAL A 180 9.32 28.12 -12.24
CA VAL A 180 9.05 27.33 -13.46
C VAL A 180 10.16 26.28 -13.68
N SER A 181 11.41 26.65 -13.41
CA SER A 181 12.56 25.74 -13.50
C SER A 181 12.40 24.53 -12.57
N ALA A 182 12.04 24.74 -11.30
CA ALA A 182 11.80 23.68 -10.32
C ALA A 182 10.66 22.74 -10.75
N ARG A 183 9.55 23.29 -11.26
CA ARG A 183 8.44 22.47 -11.79
C ARG A 183 8.87 21.59 -12.95
N VAL A 184 9.62 22.15 -13.91
CA VAL A 184 10.16 21.39 -15.05
C VAL A 184 11.11 20.30 -14.57
N THR A 185 11.97 20.60 -13.59
CA THR A 185 12.87 19.60 -12.98
C THR A 185 12.07 18.47 -12.31
N LEU A 186 11.03 18.78 -11.54
CA LEU A 186 10.20 17.76 -10.87
C LEU A 186 9.45 16.88 -11.87
N VAL A 187 8.83 17.46 -12.90
CA VAL A 187 8.10 16.70 -13.93
C VAL A 187 9.06 15.84 -14.75
N SER A 188 10.20 16.39 -15.18
CA SER A 188 11.19 15.63 -15.95
C SER A 188 11.83 14.52 -15.12
N LEU A 189 12.14 14.76 -13.85
CA LEU A 189 12.65 13.74 -12.94
C LEU A 189 11.61 12.65 -12.67
N CYS A 190 10.35 13.02 -12.43
CA CYS A 190 9.24 12.07 -12.27
C CYS A 190 9.11 11.17 -13.49
N GLY A 191 9.09 11.75 -14.70
CA GLY A 191 9.02 10.99 -15.95
C GLY A 191 10.22 10.09 -16.18
N ALA A 192 11.44 10.62 -16.02
CA ALA A 192 12.67 9.86 -16.22
C ALA A 192 12.82 8.72 -15.21
N ALA A 193 12.57 8.99 -13.92
CA ALA A 193 12.63 7.97 -12.86
C ALA A 193 11.53 6.92 -13.04
N GLY A 194 10.33 7.32 -13.47
CA GLY A 194 9.23 6.41 -13.77
C GLY A 194 9.54 5.46 -14.93
N ILE A 195 10.06 5.98 -16.04
CA ILE A 195 10.48 5.17 -17.20
C ILE A 195 11.61 4.23 -16.80
N LEU A 196 12.61 4.73 -16.07
CA LEU A 196 13.72 3.91 -15.60
C LEU A 196 13.24 2.78 -14.68
N GLY A 197 12.35 3.07 -13.72
CA GLY A 197 11.76 2.07 -12.84
C GLY A 197 10.93 1.04 -13.60
N LEU A 198 10.15 1.47 -14.60
CA LEU A 198 9.39 0.59 -15.46
C LEU A 198 10.30 -0.37 -16.24
N VAL A 199 11.33 0.16 -16.91
CA VAL A 199 12.28 -0.64 -17.68
C VAL A 199 13.04 -1.61 -16.78
N LEU A 200 13.52 -1.16 -15.62
CA LEU A 200 14.22 -2.01 -14.66
C LEU A 200 13.32 -3.11 -14.09
N GLY A 201 12.07 -2.80 -13.75
CA GLY A 201 11.11 -3.80 -13.25
C GLY A 201 10.69 -4.79 -14.33
N LEU A 202 10.64 -4.37 -15.59
CA LEU A 202 10.41 -5.26 -16.72
C LEU A 202 11.64 -6.16 -17.00
N ILE A 203 12.85 -5.64 -17.00
CA ILE A 203 14.05 -6.45 -17.26
C ILE A 203 14.35 -7.39 -16.09
N PHE A 204 14.23 -6.89 -14.86
CA PHE A 204 14.56 -7.59 -13.62
C PHE A 204 13.36 -7.59 -12.65
N PRO A 205 12.28 -8.33 -12.94
CA PRO A 205 11.07 -8.31 -12.11
C PRO A 205 11.30 -8.81 -10.68
N SER A 206 12.27 -9.72 -10.48
CA SER A 206 12.69 -10.15 -9.15
C SER A 206 13.39 -9.06 -8.34
N PHE A 207 14.12 -8.16 -9.00
CA PHE A 207 14.74 -7.00 -8.38
C PHE A 207 13.67 -5.97 -7.99
N GLY A 208 12.75 -5.67 -8.92
CA GLY A 208 11.63 -4.78 -8.64
C GLY A 208 10.80 -5.26 -7.45
N ALA A 209 10.50 -6.57 -7.38
CA ALA A 209 9.79 -7.16 -6.25
C ALA A 209 10.54 -7.00 -4.93
N ALA A 210 11.87 -7.09 -4.96
CA ALA A 210 12.68 -6.89 -3.76
C ALA A 210 12.63 -5.45 -3.27
N ILE A 211 12.80 -4.47 -4.16
CA ILE A 211 12.74 -3.05 -3.79
C ILE A 211 11.36 -2.67 -3.28
N THR A 212 10.30 -3.00 -4.01
CA THR A 212 8.94 -2.57 -3.63
C THR A 212 8.52 -3.18 -2.30
N THR A 213 8.77 -4.48 -2.08
CA THR A 213 8.39 -5.14 -0.82
C THR A 213 9.27 -4.73 0.35
N ALA A 214 10.57 -4.48 0.13
CA ALA A 214 11.42 -3.92 1.16
C ALA A 214 10.95 -2.52 1.55
N MET A 215 10.61 -1.66 0.59
CA MET A 215 10.14 -0.30 0.87
C MET A 215 8.81 -0.31 1.63
N VAL A 216 7.83 -1.08 1.16
CA VAL A 216 6.54 -1.26 1.85
C VAL A 216 6.77 -1.82 3.26
N GLY A 217 7.65 -2.82 3.39
CA GLY A 217 8.02 -3.40 4.68
C GLY A 217 8.61 -2.36 5.64
N VAL A 218 9.52 -1.52 5.17
CA VAL A 218 10.11 -0.42 5.96
C VAL A 218 9.05 0.59 6.39
N LEU A 219 8.16 1.02 5.49
CA LEU A 219 7.08 1.94 5.83
C LEU A 219 6.13 1.35 6.88
N MET A 220 5.77 0.06 6.76
CA MET A 220 4.94 -0.63 7.74
C MET A 220 5.65 -0.78 9.09
N MET A 221 6.95 -1.11 9.10
CA MET A 221 7.74 -1.17 10.33
C MET A 221 7.83 0.20 11.00
N ILE A 222 8.08 1.26 10.24
CA ILE A 222 8.10 2.62 10.76
C ILE A 222 6.74 3.02 11.34
N GLY A 223 5.65 2.75 10.63
CA GLY A 223 4.31 3.07 11.08
C GLY A 223 3.88 2.28 12.32
N GLY A 224 4.20 0.99 12.37
CA GLY A 224 3.85 0.10 13.48
C GLY A 224 4.78 0.27 14.67
N ILE A 225 6.06 -0.06 14.49
CA ILE A 225 7.07 -0.06 15.57
C ILE A 225 7.35 1.37 16.04
N GLY A 226 7.46 2.34 15.13
CA GLY A 226 7.73 3.73 15.50
C GLY A 226 6.66 4.32 16.41
N ARG A 227 5.38 4.04 16.11
CA ARG A 227 4.26 4.48 16.97
C ARG A 227 4.23 3.74 18.31
N LEU A 228 4.54 2.45 18.34
CA LEU A 228 4.65 1.68 19.59
C LEU A 228 5.77 2.19 20.49
N THR A 229 6.93 2.55 19.92
CA THR A 229 8.07 3.05 20.69
C THR A 229 7.82 4.45 21.24
N GLU A 230 7.14 5.31 20.47
CA GLU A 230 6.71 6.64 20.90
C GLU A 230 5.72 6.55 22.08
N THR A 231 4.71 5.68 21.97
CA THR A 231 3.63 5.54 22.96
C THR A 231 4.06 4.84 24.25
N HIS A 232 4.84 3.75 24.18
CA HIS A 232 5.12 2.90 25.35
C HIS A 232 6.53 3.04 25.93
N LEU A 233 7.51 3.48 25.13
CA LEU A 233 8.91 3.50 25.55
C LEU A 233 9.49 4.91 25.71
N SER A 234 8.75 5.95 25.29
CA SER A 234 9.21 7.35 25.27
C SER A 234 10.59 7.50 24.60
N MET A 235 10.92 6.60 23.68
CA MET A 235 12.18 6.60 22.94
C MET A 235 11.89 7.11 21.53
N ASP A 236 12.48 8.25 21.19
CA ASP A 236 12.47 8.75 19.82
C ASP A 236 13.60 8.08 19.03
N ILE A 237 13.25 6.93 18.43
CA ILE A 237 14.16 6.16 17.56
C ILE A 237 14.14 6.74 16.13
N MET A 238 13.14 7.56 15.80
CA MET A 238 12.99 8.11 14.46
C MET A 238 13.88 9.35 14.29
N PRO A 239 14.42 9.58 13.08
CA PRO A 239 15.12 10.83 12.81
C PRO A 239 14.17 12.02 12.96
N GLY A 240 14.49 12.97 13.84
CA GLY A 240 13.69 14.19 14.05
C GLY A 240 13.63 15.17 12.86
N THR A 241 14.14 14.79 11.68
CA THR A 241 14.11 15.62 10.46
C THR A 241 13.58 14.82 9.28
N ALA A 242 12.83 15.48 8.37
CA ALA A 242 12.31 14.86 7.16
C ALA A 242 13.42 14.27 6.27
N ARG A 243 14.58 14.95 6.19
CA ARG A 243 15.78 14.45 5.47
C ARG A 243 16.29 13.16 6.09
N GLY A 244 16.44 13.12 7.41
CA GLY A 244 16.85 11.91 8.12
C GLY A 244 15.87 10.77 7.86
N MET A 245 14.57 11.06 7.85
CA MET A 245 13.53 10.06 7.61
C MET A 245 13.63 9.43 6.21
N VAL A 246 13.78 10.25 5.16
CA VAL A 246 13.97 9.75 3.79
C VAL A 246 15.24 8.91 3.68
N VAL A 247 16.35 9.38 4.25
CA VAL A 247 17.62 8.66 4.22
C VAL A 247 17.48 7.30 4.91
N THR A 248 16.82 7.24 6.07
CA THR A 248 16.56 5.98 6.78
C THR A 248 15.69 5.04 5.95
N VAL A 249 14.59 5.53 5.34
CA VAL A 249 13.71 4.72 4.50
C VAL A 249 14.47 4.16 3.30
N VAL A 250 15.23 5.00 2.59
CA VAL A 250 16.00 4.59 1.41
C VAL A 250 17.09 3.60 1.79
N ALA A 251 17.87 3.88 2.84
CA ALA A 251 18.94 3.00 3.29
C ALA A 251 18.39 1.63 3.73
N ALA A 252 17.34 1.62 4.55
CA ALA A 252 16.70 0.39 5.00
C ALA A 252 16.11 -0.39 3.81
N THR A 253 15.49 0.29 2.85
CA THR A 253 14.96 -0.34 1.62
C THR A 253 16.07 -1.02 0.81
N ILE A 254 17.20 -0.34 0.62
CA ILE A 254 18.35 -0.90 -0.10
C ILE A 254 18.90 -2.12 0.65
N ILE A 255 19.09 -2.02 1.98
CA ILE A 255 19.55 -3.13 2.82
C ILE A 255 18.59 -4.32 2.70
N GLY A 256 17.28 -4.10 2.83
CA GLY A 256 16.26 -5.13 2.68
C GLY A 256 16.29 -5.79 1.31
N ALA A 257 16.36 -5.00 0.24
CA ALA A 257 16.46 -5.52 -1.13
C ALA A 257 17.73 -6.37 -1.33
N LEU A 258 18.88 -5.95 -0.77
CA LEU A 258 20.14 -6.70 -0.82
C LEU A 258 20.06 -8.01 0.00
N ILE A 259 19.44 -7.98 1.18
CA ILE A 259 19.21 -9.18 2.01
C ILE A 259 18.34 -10.17 1.25
N GLN A 260 17.20 -9.74 0.71
CA GLN A 260 16.32 -10.57 -0.10
C GLN A 260 17.03 -11.13 -1.35
N TRP A 261 17.96 -10.36 -1.92
CA TRP A 261 18.75 -10.82 -3.05
C TRP A 261 19.76 -11.90 -2.68
N THR A 262 20.49 -11.71 -1.58
CA THR A 262 21.60 -12.57 -1.14
C THR A 262 21.13 -13.88 -0.53
N ILE A 263 20.16 -13.85 0.40
CA ILE A 263 19.65 -15.05 1.09
C ILE A 263 19.07 -16.06 0.10
N PHE A 264 18.43 -15.55 -0.97
CA PHE A 264 17.68 -16.38 -1.91
C PHE A 264 18.32 -16.42 -3.29
N ARG A 265 19.63 -16.19 -3.40
CA ARG A 265 20.34 -16.48 -4.65
C ARG A 265 20.27 -17.99 -4.87
N PRO A 266 19.82 -18.47 -6.04
CA PRO A 266 19.87 -19.90 -6.34
C PRO A 266 21.31 -20.35 -6.12
N ARG A 267 21.53 -21.32 -5.21
CA ARG A 267 22.82 -21.99 -5.13
C ARG A 267 22.95 -22.69 -6.48
N THR A 268 23.93 -22.26 -7.29
CA THR A 268 24.36 -23.04 -8.44
C THR A 268 24.86 -24.36 -7.87
N ASP A 269 24.01 -25.39 -7.92
CA ASP A 269 24.42 -26.76 -7.67
C ASP A 269 25.60 -27.06 -8.60
N LYS A 270 26.71 -27.49 -7.99
CA LYS A 270 27.86 -28.04 -8.69
C LYS A 270 27.66 -29.53 -8.90
#